data_AF-A0A812HAZ9-F1
#
_entry.id   AF-A0A812HAZ9-F1
#
_cell.length_a   1.000
_cell.length_b   1.000
_cell.length_c   1.000
_cell.angle_alpha   90.00
_cell.angle_beta   90.00
_cell.angle_gamma   90.00
#
_symmetry.space_group_name_H-M   'P 1'
#
loop_
_entity.id
_entity.type
_entity.pdbx_description
1 polymer ?
#
loop_
_entity_poly.entity_id
_entity_poly.type
_entity_poly.pdbx_seq_one_letter_code
_entity_poly.pdbx_strand_id
1 'polypeptide(L)'
;APSDAEASDSDSDDLVQALMGDVESVVDPELDEIARLGTGKVYSNASRNLHNFLHRKGKTLPVAISSVKLIIRRPKKGGGEFVTDYPLIYLSSWMKYILQSGGEFLLGGWTTDQPDNYKRMLSRFWQRYRVVNAVHPIYSEKSSEQWAFCIPVAVHGDEGRGLAKLPVLVESYQPILPGSGEDKLNLVGHTYTTRLLATILPSACYAKKDQSVDGLHRAMADDLTASFRDGVTVEAGNGAVQL
;
A
#
# COMPACT_ATOMS: atom_id res chain seq x y z
N ALA A 1 37.28 52.26 3.48
CA ALA A 1 37.30 51.15 2.52
C ALA A 1 38.10 50.01 3.14
N PRO A 2 37.47 48.93 3.60
CA PRO A 2 38.17 47.71 3.98
C PRO A 2 38.24 46.76 2.77
N SER A 3 39.37 46.07 2.64
CA SER A 3 39.62 45.00 1.65
C SER A 3 39.42 43.63 2.30
N ASP A 4 38.74 42.77 1.55
CA ASP A 4 38.29 41.43 1.94
C ASP A 4 39.44 40.45 2.23
N ALA A 5 39.24 39.63 3.27
CA ALA A 5 40.03 38.44 3.55
C ALA A 5 39.19 37.21 3.16
N GLU A 6 39.64 36.46 2.16
CA GLU A 6 39.05 35.17 1.77
C GLU A 6 39.43 34.10 2.81
N ALA A 7 38.42 33.46 3.42
CA ALA A 7 38.58 32.28 4.26
C ALA A 7 38.49 31.02 3.40
N SER A 8 39.49 30.15 3.50
CA SER A 8 39.60 28.88 2.77
C SER A 8 38.66 27.81 3.33
N ASP A 9 37.88 27.21 2.45
CA ASP A 9 36.79 26.26 2.71
C ASP A 9 37.28 24.79 2.90
N SER A 10 38.49 24.57 3.42
CA SER A 10 39.16 23.25 3.38
C SER A 10 38.90 22.31 4.57
N ASP A 11 38.25 22.77 5.65
CA ASP A 11 38.15 21.99 6.91
C ASP A 11 36.86 21.15 7.04
N SER A 12 35.89 21.32 6.13
CA SER A 12 34.59 20.61 6.20
C SER A 12 34.65 19.20 5.60
N ASP A 13 35.45 19.02 4.55
CA ASP A 13 35.50 17.77 3.79
C ASP A 13 36.28 16.66 4.52
N ASP A 14 37.33 17.03 5.28
CA ASP A 14 38.15 16.08 6.03
C ASP A 14 37.37 15.45 7.20
N LEU A 15 36.37 16.15 7.75
CA LEU A 15 35.54 15.66 8.85
C LEU A 15 34.49 14.65 8.37
N VAL A 16 33.97 14.84 7.16
CA VAL A 16 33.09 13.86 6.49
C VAL A 16 33.89 12.62 6.10
N GLN A 17 35.11 12.78 5.59
CA GLN A 17 35.99 11.66 5.26
C GLN A 17 36.43 10.86 6.50
N ALA A 18 36.70 11.54 7.62
CA ALA A 18 37.07 10.88 8.88
C ALA A 18 35.89 10.16 9.56
N LEU A 19 34.65 10.65 9.41
CA LEU A 19 33.44 9.99 9.92
C LEU A 19 32.99 8.80 9.05
N MET A 20 33.43 8.75 7.79
CA MET A 20 33.15 7.68 6.82
C MET A 20 34.27 6.63 6.73
N GLY A 21 35.08 6.48 7.78
CA GLY A 21 36.13 5.46 7.84
C GLY A 21 35.61 4.08 7.41
N ASP A 22 36.26 3.51 6.38
CA ASP A 22 36.09 2.18 5.77
C ASP A 22 34.80 1.43 6.15
N VAL A 23 33.65 2.06 5.89
CA VAL A 23 32.40 1.31 5.80
C VAL A 23 32.46 0.65 4.43
N GLU A 24 32.83 -0.64 4.39
CA GLU A 24 32.60 -1.48 3.21
C GLU A 24 31.18 -1.21 2.74
N SER A 25 31.06 -0.50 1.61
CA SER A 25 29.77 -0.11 1.10
C SER A 25 29.06 -1.40 0.69
N VAL A 26 28.07 -1.79 1.50
CA VAL A 26 27.21 -2.92 1.17
C VAL A 26 26.35 -2.49 -0.01
N VAL A 27 26.86 -2.74 -1.22
CA VAL A 27 26.11 -2.54 -2.46
C VAL A 27 25.20 -3.76 -2.61
N ASP A 28 23.91 -3.57 -2.40
CA ASP A 28 22.93 -4.57 -2.77
C ASP A 28 22.92 -4.68 -4.31
N PRO A 29 23.30 -5.85 -4.87
CA PRO A 29 23.41 -6.02 -6.32
C PRO A 29 22.06 -5.89 -7.04
N GLU A 30 20.93 -6.17 -6.37
CA GLU A 30 19.60 -5.95 -6.95
C GLU A 30 19.27 -4.46 -6.99
N LEU A 31 19.60 -3.70 -5.93
CA LEU A 31 19.41 -2.24 -5.93
C LEU A 31 20.31 -1.54 -6.95
N ASP A 32 21.54 -2.00 -7.14
CA ASP A 32 22.44 -1.48 -8.19
C ASP A 32 21.89 -1.78 -9.59
N GLU A 33 21.35 -2.98 -9.82
CA GLU A 33 20.69 -3.32 -11.09
C GLU A 33 19.48 -2.42 -11.36
N ILE A 34 18.65 -2.14 -10.34
CA ILE A 34 17.53 -1.20 -10.43
C ILE A 34 18.01 0.23 -10.68
N ALA A 35 19.04 0.68 -9.96
CA ALA A 35 19.61 2.02 -10.11
C ALA A 35 20.10 2.26 -11.54
N ARG A 36 20.75 1.27 -12.15
CA ARG A 36 21.22 1.30 -13.54
C ARG A 36 20.09 1.43 -14.57
N LEU A 37 18.84 1.08 -14.24
CA LEU A 37 17.69 1.31 -15.13
C LEU A 37 17.38 2.81 -15.30
N GLY A 38 17.79 3.64 -14.35
CA GLY A 38 17.57 5.09 -14.31
C GLY A 38 18.74 5.96 -14.78
N THR A 39 19.93 5.39 -15.03
CA THR A 39 21.15 6.14 -15.35
C THR A 39 21.30 6.53 -16.83
N GLY A 40 20.35 6.15 -17.69
CA GLY A 40 20.35 6.57 -19.09
C GLY A 40 20.12 8.10 -19.23
N LYS A 41 20.82 8.74 -20.18
CA LYS A 41 20.72 10.20 -20.47
C LYS A 41 19.29 10.69 -20.77
N VAL A 42 18.33 9.79 -21.01
CA VAL A 42 16.94 10.11 -21.28
C VAL A 42 16.03 9.26 -20.37
N TYR A 43 15.47 9.90 -19.34
CA TYR A 43 14.50 9.30 -18.40
C TYR A 43 13.18 8.82 -19.06
N SER A 44 13.00 9.03 -20.37
CA SER A 44 11.76 8.74 -21.10
C SER A 44 11.35 7.27 -21.07
N ASN A 45 12.26 6.35 -20.74
CA ASN A 45 12.02 4.92 -20.71
C ASN A 45 12.16 4.28 -19.32
N ALA A 46 12.46 5.06 -18.27
CA ALA A 46 12.77 4.50 -16.94
C ALA A 46 11.63 3.62 -16.39
N SER A 47 10.38 4.10 -16.47
CA SER A 47 9.20 3.33 -16.02
C SER A 47 9.01 2.03 -16.81
N ARG A 48 9.13 2.08 -18.14
CA ARG A 48 9.05 0.89 -19.01
C ARG A 48 10.17 -0.12 -18.70
N ASN A 49 11.38 0.37 -18.48
CA ASN A 49 12.54 -0.47 -18.17
C ASN A 49 12.39 -1.13 -16.80
N LEU A 50 11.93 -0.38 -15.79
CA LEU A 50 11.63 -0.90 -14.45
C LEU A 50 10.54 -1.97 -14.51
N HIS A 51 9.44 -1.71 -15.22
CA HIS A 51 8.38 -2.69 -15.42
C HIS A 51 8.92 -3.99 -16.04
N ASN A 52 9.67 -3.89 -17.14
CA ASN A 52 10.26 -5.06 -17.79
C ASN A 52 11.26 -5.79 -16.90
N PHE A 53 12.01 -5.07 -16.07
CA PHE A 53 12.91 -5.65 -15.09
C PHE A 53 12.14 -6.47 -14.04
N LEU A 54 11.11 -5.89 -13.41
CA LEU A 54 10.31 -6.55 -12.39
C LEU A 54 9.69 -7.86 -12.90
N HIS A 55 9.13 -7.83 -14.12
CA HIS A 55 8.56 -9.03 -14.74
C HIS A 55 9.63 -10.07 -15.09
N ARG A 56 10.76 -9.68 -15.69
CA ARG A 56 11.84 -10.62 -16.04
C ARG A 56 12.45 -11.31 -14.82
N LYS A 57 12.50 -10.61 -13.67
CA LYS A 57 13.06 -11.13 -12.42
C LYS A 57 12.00 -11.80 -11.53
N GLY A 58 10.74 -11.89 -11.97
CA GLY A 58 9.65 -12.48 -11.18
C GLY A 58 9.33 -11.72 -9.89
N LYS A 59 9.65 -10.41 -9.82
CA LYS A 59 9.43 -9.55 -8.63
C LYS A 59 8.03 -8.93 -8.65
N THR A 60 7.04 -9.68 -9.14
CA THR A 60 5.64 -9.28 -9.25
C THR A 60 4.77 -10.20 -8.41
N LEU A 61 3.81 -9.65 -7.69
CA LEU A 61 2.81 -10.44 -6.99
C LEU A 61 1.64 -10.74 -7.94
N PRO A 62 1.14 -11.99 -7.99
CA PRO A 62 0.03 -12.40 -8.86
C PRO A 62 -1.33 -11.97 -8.29
N VAL A 63 -1.46 -10.69 -7.92
CA VAL A 63 -2.70 -10.10 -7.42
C VAL A 63 -3.52 -9.59 -8.60
N ALA A 64 -4.80 -9.97 -8.63
CA ALA A 64 -5.69 -9.54 -9.70
C ALA A 64 -5.90 -8.02 -9.67
N ILE A 65 -5.57 -7.35 -10.78
CA ILE A 65 -5.87 -5.93 -11.00
C ILE A 65 -7.22 -5.86 -11.72
N SER A 66 -8.20 -5.25 -11.07
CA SER A 66 -9.53 -5.02 -11.65
C SER A 66 -9.56 -3.67 -12.37
N SER A 67 -10.65 -3.40 -13.07
CA SER A 67 -10.90 -2.09 -13.68
C SER A 67 -12.30 -1.59 -13.34
N VAL A 68 -12.40 -0.29 -13.09
CA VAL A 68 -13.65 0.40 -12.78
C VAL A 68 -13.92 1.43 -13.88
N LYS A 69 -15.17 1.52 -14.34
CA LYS A 69 -15.58 2.59 -15.26
C LYS A 69 -15.56 3.92 -14.53
N LEU A 70 -14.57 4.76 -14.84
CA LEU A 70 -14.44 6.10 -14.26
C LEU A 70 -14.56 7.17 -15.32
N ILE A 71 -15.20 8.28 -14.95
CA ILE A 71 -15.09 9.53 -15.68
C ILE A 71 -13.79 10.18 -15.22
N ILE A 72 -12.85 10.41 -16.13
CA ILE A 72 -11.60 11.12 -15.85
C ILE A 72 -11.41 12.29 -16.83
N ARG A 73 -10.68 13.30 -16.37
CA ARG A 73 -10.24 14.41 -17.22
C ARG A 73 -9.01 14.02 -18.03
N ARG A 74 -8.96 14.42 -19.30
CA ARG A 74 -7.73 14.26 -20.10
C ARG A 74 -6.63 15.20 -19.54
N PRO A 75 -5.41 14.70 -19.26
CA PRO A 75 -4.31 15.51 -18.71
C PRO A 75 -3.80 16.65 -19.62
N LYS A 76 -4.27 16.74 -20.86
CA LYS A 76 -3.87 17.79 -21.81
C LYS A 76 -4.67 19.07 -21.59
N LYS A 77 -4.06 20.23 -21.81
CA LYS A 77 -4.73 21.55 -21.73
C LYS A 77 -5.96 21.56 -22.65
N GLY A 78 -7.13 21.88 -22.11
CA GLY A 78 -8.41 21.86 -22.85
C GLY A 78 -9.01 20.46 -23.07
N GLY A 79 -8.41 19.42 -22.51
CA GLY A 79 -8.94 18.06 -22.58
C GLY A 79 -10.26 17.92 -21.83
N GLY A 80 -11.30 17.46 -22.53
CA GLY A 80 -12.59 17.12 -21.92
C GLY A 80 -12.53 15.88 -21.02
N GLU A 81 -13.68 15.57 -20.43
CA GLU A 81 -13.90 14.35 -19.64
C GLU A 81 -14.22 13.17 -20.56
N PHE A 82 -13.84 11.96 -20.15
CA PHE A 82 -14.18 10.74 -20.85
C PHE A 82 -14.26 9.56 -19.88
N VAL A 83 -15.03 8.54 -20.26
CA VAL A 83 -15.12 7.30 -19.49
C VAL A 83 -13.96 6.38 -19.88
N THR A 84 -13.30 5.78 -18.90
CA THR A 84 -12.23 4.81 -19.10
C THR A 84 -12.31 3.67 -18.09
N ASP A 85 -11.70 2.54 -18.42
CA ASP A 85 -11.43 1.47 -17.48
C ASP A 85 -10.20 1.83 -16.66
N TYR A 86 -10.40 2.22 -15.41
CA TYR A 86 -9.34 2.67 -14.52
C TYR A 86 -8.90 1.54 -13.58
N PRO A 87 -7.58 1.30 -13.42
CA PRO A 87 -7.10 0.20 -12.60
C PRO A 87 -7.41 0.41 -11.11
N LEU A 88 -7.89 -0.66 -10.48
CA LEU A 88 -8.15 -0.73 -9.05
C LEU A 88 -7.82 -2.15 -8.57
N ILE A 89 -7.07 -2.26 -7.48
CA ILE A 89 -6.83 -3.53 -6.81
C ILE A 89 -7.75 -3.57 -5.58
N TYR A 90 -8.74 -4.45 -5.62
CA TYR A 90 -9.68 -4.64 -4.52
C TYR A 90 -9.01 -5.26 -3.30
N LEU A 91 -9.53 -4.96 -2.10
CA LEU A 91 -9.05 -5.61 -0.88
C LEU A 91 -9.29 -7.11 -0.96
N SER A 92 -10.43 -7.55 -1.49
CA SER A 92 -10.73 -8.96 -1.68
C SER A 92 -9.69 -9.69 -2.55
N SER A 93 -9.10 -9.00 -3.53
CA SER A 93 -8.04 -9.55 -4.39
C SER A 93 -6.72 -9.70 -3.64
N TRP A 94 -6.36 -8.71 -2.82
CA TRP A 94 -5.23 -8.81 -1.90
C TRP A 94 -5.43 -9.93 -0.87
N MET A 95 -6.60 -9.99 -0.24
CA MET A 95 -6.93 -11.01 0.76
C MET A 95 -6.78 -12.41 0.19
N LYS A 96 -7.34 -12.67 -1.01
CA LYS A 96 -7.21 -13.98 -1.67
C LYS A 96 -5.74 -14.39 -1.80
N TYR A 97 -4.92 -13.52 -2.36
CA TYR A 97 -3.50 -13.82 -2.58
C TYR A 97 -2.75 -14.01 -1.26
N ILE A 98 -2.93 -13.11 -0.29
CA ILE A 98 -2.20 -13.15 0.98
C ILE A 98 -2.58 -14.39 1.78
N LEU A 99 -3.86 -14.72 1.88
CA LEU A 99 -4.33 -15.89 2.63
C LEU A 99 -3.88 -17.20 1.95
N GLN A 100 -3.84 -17.26 0.62
CA GLN A 100 -3.27 -18.40 -0.10
C GLN A 100 -1.75 -18.54 0.11
N SER A 101 -1.06 -17.44 0.41
CA SER A 101 0.40 -17.40 0.60
C SER A 101 0.83 -17.61 2.06
N GLY A 102 -0.10 -17.76 3.00
CA GLY A 102 0.18 -18.00 4.42
C GLY A 102 -0.66 -17.13 5.36
N GLY A 103 -1.05 -15.92 4.95
CA GLY A 103 -1.97 -15.04 5.69
C GLY A 103 -1.33 -14.10 6.72
N GLU A 104 -0.04 -14.23 7.02
CA GLU A 104 0.64 -13.56 8.14
C GLU A 104 0.47 -12.04 8.13
N PHE A 105 0.50 -11.44 6.94
CA PHE A 105 0.33 -10.01 6.77
C PHE A 105 -1.03 -9.50 7.27
N LEU A 106 -2.10 -10.27 7.08
CA LEU A 106 -3.46 -9.92 7.49
C LEU A 106 -3.83 -10.49 8.87
N LEU A 107 -3.16 -11.55 9.29
CA LEU A 107 -3.48 -12.33 10.48
C LEU A 107 -2.54 -12.05 11.65
N GLY A 108 -1.90 -10.88 11.66
CA GLY A 108 -1.09 -10.42 12.79
C GLY A 108 0.19 -11.24 13.02
N GLY A 109 0.77 -11.78 11.95
CA GLY A 109 1.96 -12.63 11.99
C GLY A 109 1.66 -14.13 12.12
N TRP A 110 0.40 -14.50 12.28
CA TRP A 110 -0.04 -15.89 12.32
C TRP A 110 -0.38 -16.41 10.93
N THR A 111 -0.17 -17.68 10.71
CA THR A 111 -0.47 -18.35 9.45
C THR A 111 -1.90 -18.93 9.44
N THR A 112 -2.45 -19.23 8.26
CA THR A 112 -3.79 -19.81 8.11
C THR A 112 -3.95 -21.19 8.74
N ASP A 113 -2.86 -21.93 8.96
CA ASP A 113 -2.82 -23.20 9.68
C ASP A 113 -2.80 -23.04 11.22
N GLN A 114 -2.81 -21.81 11.73
CA GLN A 114 -2.85 -21.49 13.16
C GLN A 114 -4.15 -20.76 13.57
N PRO A 115 -5.34 -21.36 13.31
CA PRO A 115 -6.63 -20.71 13.52
C PRO A 115 -6.85 -20.24 14.94
N ASP A 116 -6.45 -21.01 15.94
CA ASP A 116 -6.69 -20.67 17.34
C ASP A 116 -5.94 -19.39 17.79
N ASN A 117 -4.83 -19.06 17.14
CA ASN A 117 -4.03 -17.90 17.46
C ASN A 117 -4.65 -16.63 16.87
N TYR A 118 -4.88 -16.60 15.56
CA TYR A 118 -5.44 -15.41 14.91
C TYR A 118 -6.91 -15.18 15.32
N LYS A 119 -7.72 -16.23 15.51
CA LYS A 119 -9.12 -16.08 15.95
C LYS A 119 -9.19 -15.41 17.31
N ARG A 120 -8.37 -15.86 18.26
CA ARG A 120 -8.28 -15.29 19.61
C ARG A 120 -7.82 -13.83 19.57
N MET A 121 -6.85 -13.51 18.73
CA MET A 121 -6.38 -12.14 18.50
C MET A 121 -7.52 -11.25 17.96
N LEU A 122 -8.19 -11.66 16.89
CA LEU A 122 -9.26 -10.89 16.25
C LEU A 122 -10.47 -10.70 17.19
N SER A 123 -10.93 -11.76 17.87
CA SER A 123 -12.00 -11.64 18.87
C SER A 123 -11.65 -10.63 19.97
N ARG A 124 -10.42 -10.70 20.49
CA ARG A 124 -9.95 -9.78 21.54
C ARG A 124 -9.84 -8.34 21.05
N PHE A 125 -9.40 -8.12 19.81
CA PHE A 125 -9.40 -6.79 19.19
C PHE A 125 -10.82 -6.21 19.22
N TRP A 126 -11.81 -6.92 18.69
CA TRP A 126 -13.18 -6.42 18.60
C TRP A 126 -13.86 -6.28 19.97
N GLN A 127 -13.54 -7.14 20.94
CA GLN A 127 -14.00 -6.97 22.32
C GLN A 127 -13.49 -5.64 22.92
N ARG A 128 -12.21 -5.31 22.71
CA ARG A 128 -11.59 -4.08 23.24
C ARG A 128 -12.02 -2.84 22.47
N TYR A 129 -12.10 -2.92 21.15
CA TYR A 129 -12.47 -1.80 20.28
C TYR A 129 -13.89 -1.30 20.56
N ARG A 130 -14.76 -2.12 21.15
CA ARG A 130 -16.12 -1.73 21.53
C ARG A 130 -16.15 -0.55 22.49
N VAL A 131 -15.12 -0.41 23.33
CA VAL A 131 -14.97 0.73 24.24
C VAL A 131 -14.70 2.03 23.48
N VAL A 132 -14.04 1.95 22.32
CA VAL A 132 -13.70 3.09 21.47
C VAL A 132 -14.89 3.47 20.58
N ASN A 133 -15.52 2.49 19.94
CA ASN A 133 -16.65 2.72 19.05
C ASN A 133 -17.71 1.63 19.19
N ALA A 134 -18.60 1.78 20.18
CA ALA A 134 -19.66 0.82 20.46
C ALA A 134 -20.73 0.72 19.36
N VAL A 135 -20.79 1.69 18.45
CA VAL A 135 -21.79 1.75 17.35
C VAL A 135 -21.24 1.24 16.02
N HIS A 136 -20.02 0.68 16.01
CA HIS A 136 -19.46 0.09 14.80
C HIS A 136 -20.37 -1.05 14.26
N PRO A 137 -20.62 -1.13 12.94
CA PRO A 137 -21.54 -2.12 12.36
C PRO A 137 -21.26 -3.58 12.73
N ILE A 138 -20.01 -3.92 13.05
CA ILE A 138 -19.65 -5.26 13.52
C ILE A 138 -20.45 -5.72 14.75
N TYR A 139 -20.85 -4.81 15.64
CA TYR A 139 -21.59 -5.18 16.86
C TYR A 139 -23.09 -5.39 16.63
N SER A 140 -23.62 -4.88 15.51
CA SER A 140 -25.03 -5.05 15.14
C SER A 140 -25.23 -6.10 14.04
N GLU A 141 -24.24 -6.30 13.17
CA GLU A 141 -24.35 -7.16 11.98
C GLU A 141 -23.62 -8.50 12.14
N LYS A 142 -22.73 -8.65 13.13
CA LYS A 142 -21.95 -9.88 13.35
C LYS A 142 -22.08 -10.37 14.81
N SER A 143 -22.20 -11.69 14.99
CA SER A 143 -22.17 -12.32 16.31
C SER A 143 -20.76 -12.28 16.92
N SER A 144 -20.66 -12.49 18.24
CA SER A 144 -19.38 -12.55 18.94
C SER A 144 -18.42 -13.62 18.38
N GLU A 145 -18.96 -14.72 17.88
CA GLU A 145 -18.20 -15.82 17.28
C GLU A 145 -17.65 -15.42 15.91
N GLN A 146 -18.40 -14.59 15.15
CA GLN A 146 -17.97 -14.10 13.84
C GLN A 146 -16.84 -13.07 13.94
N TRP A 147 -16.69 -12.37 15.08
CA TRP A 147 -15.57 -11.44 15.29
C TRP A 147 -14.21 -12.11 15.17
N ALA A 148 -14.12 -13.43 15.40
CA ALA A 148 -12.91 -14.22 15.24
C ALA A 148 -12.41 -14.32 13.78
N PHE A 149 -13.23 -13.90 12.81
CA PHE A 149 -12.94 -13.98 11.38
C PHE A 149 -12.85 -12.59 10.74
N CYS A 150 -13.32 -11.54 11.41
CA CYS A 150 -13.32 -10.18 10.87
C CYS A 150 -11.96 -9.49 11.06
N ILE A 151 -11.26 -9.19 9.97
CA ILE A 151 -9.98 -8.49 9.99
C ILE A 151 -10.21 -6.97 10.05
N PRO A 152 -9.68 -6.25 11.05
CA PRO A 152 -9.80 -4.80 11.10
C PRO A 152 -8.87 -4.14 10.08
N VAL A 153 -9.45 -3.34 9.18
CA VAL A 153 -8.72 -2.63 8.12
C VAL A 153 -9.16 -1.16 8.10
N ALA A 154 -8.21 -0.26 7.95
CA ALA A 154 -8.45 1.14 7.62
C ALA A 154 -8.25 1.38 6.11
N VAL A 155 -9.02 2.32 5.57
CA VAL A 155 -8.74 2.92 4.26
C VAL A 155 -7.92 4.18 4.49
N HIS A 156 -6.86 4.35 3.70
CA HIS A 156 -5.98 5.49 3.76
C HIS A 156 -5.86 6.11 2.38
N GLY A 157 -6.26 7.39 2.27
CA GLY A 157 -6.01 8.24 1.11
C GLY A 157 -4.99 9.30 1.48
N ASP A 158 -3.96 9.46 0.65
CA ASP A 158 -2.97 10.53 0.77
C ASP A 158 -2.84 11.26 -0.55
N GLU A 159 -2.81 12.60 -0.51
CA GLU A 159 -2.57 13.43 -1.67
C GLU A 159 -1.23 14.13 -1.53
N GLY A 160 -0.24 13.56 -2.20
CA GLY A 160 1.15 14.00 -2.11
C GLY A 160 1.63 14.64 -3.41
N ARG A 161 2.69 15.45 -3.31
CA ARG A 161 3.50 15.84 -4.47
C ARG A 161 4.73 14.94 -4.48
N GLY A 162 4.79 14.00 -5.41
CA GLY A 162 5.99 13.19 -5.61
C GLY A 162 7.18 14.05 -6.08
N LEU A 163 8.34 13.42 -6.30
CA LEU A 163 9.55 14.12 -6.82
C LEU A 163 9.30 14.86 -8.14
N ALA A 164 8.32 14.41 -8.93
CA ALA A 164 7.88 15.07 -10.16
C ALA A 164 7.03 16.35 -9.93
N LYS A 165 6.78 16.74 -8.67
CA LYS A 165 5.94 17.89 -8.26
C LYS A 165 4.49 17.85 -8.78
N LEU A 166 4.06 16.72 -9.32
CA LEU A 166 2.68 16.48 -9.74
C LEU A 166 1.89 15.94 -8.55
N PRO A 167 0.75 16.55 -8.17
CA PRO A 167 -0.11 16.02 -7.13
C PRO A 167 -0.75 14.70 -7.60
N VAL A 168 -0.70 13.70 -6.73
CA VAL A 168 -1.21 12.36 -6.97
C VAL A 168 -1.95 11.89 -5.72
N LEU A 169 -3.19 11.44 -5.89
CA LEU A 169 -3.92 10.68 -4.89
C LEU A 169 -3.42 9.24 -4.91
N VAL A 170 -3.08 8.74 -3.74
CA VAL A 170 -2.79 7.32 -3.51
C VAL A 170 -3.78 6.81 -2.48
N GLU A 171 -4.54 5.78 -2.85
CA GLU A 171 -5.44 5.09 -1.93
C GLU A 171 -4.91 3.70 -1.62
N SER A 172 -5.03 3.30 -0.37
CA SER A 172 -4.50 2.04 0.13
C SER A 172 -5.32 1.49 1.29
N TYR A 173 -5.24 0.19 1.49
CA TYR A 173 -5.77 -0.50 2.66
C TYR A 173 -4.65 -0.73 3.67
N GLN A 174 -4.95 -0.53 4.95
CA GLN A 174 -4.02 -0.72 6.03
C GLN A 174 -4.65 -1.66 7.07
N PRO A 175 -4.17 -2.91 7.21
CA PRO A 175 -4.53 -3.74 8.34
C PRO A 175 -4.21 -3.00 9.64
N ILE A 176 -5.13 -2.99 10.59
CA ILE A 176 -4.92 -2.32 11.87
C ILE A 176 -3.91 -3.10 12.73
N LEU A 177 -3.98 -4.43 12.67
CA LEU A 177 -3.06 -5.33 13.35
C LEU A 177 -1.83 -5.58 12.46
N PRO A 178 -0.59 -5.30 12.93
CA PRO A 178 0.60 -5.52 12.13
C PRO A 178 0.88 -7.00 11.93
N GLY A 179 1.43 -7.37 10.77
CA GLY A 179 1.99 -8.71 10.56
C GLY A 179 3.16 -9.07 11.50
N SER A 180 3.63 -8.13 12.32
CA SER A 180 4.67 -8.36 13.32
C SER A 180 4.12 -8.67 14.73
N GLY A 181 2.79 -8.70 14.90
CA GLY A 181 2.08 -9.02 16.14
C GLY A 181 1.20 -7.88 16.66
N GLU A 182 0.16 -8.23 17.42
CA GLU A 182 -0.83 -7.29 17.99
C GLU A 182 -0.24 -6.29 19.02
N ASP A 183 0.93 -6.60 19.59
CA ASP A 183 1.61 -5.76 20.58
C ASP A 183 2.54 -4.71 19.94
N LYS A 184 2.55 -4.63 18.61
CA LYS A 184 3.36 -3.66 17.84
C LYS A 184 2.48 -2.65 17.13
N LEU A 185 3.07 -1.50 16.80
CA LEU A 185 2.40 -0.46 16.02
C LEU A 185 2.74 -0.61 14.54
N ASN A 186 1.73 -0.42 13.69
CA ASN A 186 1.89 -0.26 12.23
C ASN A 186 2.55 1.08 11.81
N LEU A 187 3.25 1.73 12.74
CA LEU A 187 3.98 2.98 12.53
C LEU A 187 5.50 2.76 12.45
N VAL A 188 5.97 1.56 12.79
CA VAL A 188 7.40 1.22 12.76
C VAL A 188 7.71 0.50 11.45
N GLY A 189 8.43 1.17 10.55
CA GLY A 189 8.80 0.65 9.24
C GLY A 189 8.26 1.50 8.09
N HIS A 190 8.53 1.06 6.86
CA HIS A 190 8.07 1.79 5.67
C HIS A 190 6.59 1.50 5.39
N THR A 191 5.84 2.50 4.92
CA THR A 191 4.45 2.33 4.46
C THR A 191 4.28 1.24 3.38
N TYR A 192 5.32 0.95 2.59
CA TYR A 192 5.32 -0.12 1.59
C TYR A 192 5.16 -1.51 2.19
N THR A 193 5.52 -1.70 3.46
CA THR A 193 5.43 -2.99 4.15
C THR A 193 4.25 -3.07 5.10
N THR A 194 3.39 -2.05 5.14
CA THR A 194 2.24 -1.97 6.07
C THR A 194 0.93 -1.63 5.37
N ARG A 195 0.96 -1.34 4.06
CA ARG A 195 -0.22 -0.93 3.28
C ARG A 195 -0.29 -1.72 1.98
N LEU A 196 -1.53 -1.96 1.55
CA LEU A 196 -1.87 -2.62 0.30
C LEU A 196 -2.42 -1.57 -0.65
N LEU A 197 -1.77 -1.40 -1.81
CA LEU A 197 -2.18 -0.40 -2.79
C LEU A 197 -3.59 -0.73 -3.33
N ALA A 198 -4.49 0.25 -3.32
CA ALA A 198 -5.78 0.14 -3.99
C ALA A 198 -5.68 0.78 -5.39
N THR A 199 -5.34 2.06 -5.45
CA THR A 199 -5.22 2.79 -6.72
C THR A 199 -4.34 4.04 -6.58
N ILE A 200 -3.99 4.61 -7.72
CA ILE A 200 -3.23 5.86 -7.84
C ILE A 200 -3.95 6.71 -8.89
N LEU A 201 -4.31 7.95 -8.56
CA LEU A 201 -4.97 8.89 -9.48
C LEU A 201 -4.22 10.23 -9.53
N PRO A 202 -3.61 10.59 -10.67
CA PRO A 202 -3.03 11.91 -10.83
C PRO A 202 -4.10 13.00 -10.75
N SER A 203 -3.81 14.10 -10.05
CA SER A 203 -4.72 15.26 -9.95
C SER A 203 -5.15 15.85 -11.29
N ALA A 204 -4.30 15.75 -12.32
CA ALA A 204 -4.62 16.17 -13.68
C ALA A 204 -5.79 15.37 -14.30
N CYS A 205 -6.09 14.18 -13.75
CA CYS A 205 -7.16 13.30 -14.19
C CYS A 205 -8.47 13.52 -13.43
N TYR A 206 -8.51 14.37 -12.40
CA TYR A 206 -9.74 14.61 -11.64
C TYR A 206 -10.81 15.25 -12.54
N ALA A 207 -11.92 14.56 -12.70
CA ALA A 207 -13.14 15.09 -13.32
C ALA A 207 -13.82 16.11 -12.40
N LYS A 208 -14.70 16.94 -12.96
CA LYS A 208 -15.47 17.92 -12.18
C LYS A 208 -16.36 17.23 -11.15
N LYS A 209 -16.65 17.97 -10.06
CA LYS A 209 -17.52 17.51 -8.97
C LYS A 209 -17.07 16.15 -8.41
N ASP A 210 -15.77 15.91 -8.38
CA ASP A 210 -15.13 14.75 -7.79
C ASP A 210 -15.57 13.38 -8.36
N GLN A 211 -16.18 13.36 -9.55
CA GLN A 211 -16.73 12.14 -10.16
C GLN A 211 -15.71 11.00 -10.32
N SER A 212 -14.43 11.33 -10.53
CA SER A 212 -13.36 10.33 -10.60
C SER A 212 -13.13 9.66 -9.25
N VAL A 213 -13.05 10.47 -8.19
CA VAL A 213 -12.76 10.02 -6.82
C VAL A 213 -13.99 9.31 -6.23
N ASP A 214 -15.18 9.86 -6.41
CA ASP A 214 -16.44 9.22 -6.00
C ASP A 214 -16.65 7.86 -6.66
N GLY A 215 -16.25 7.71 -7.92
CA GLY A 215 -16.31 6.44 -8.63
C GLY A 215 -15.37 5.39 -8.04
N LEU A 216 -14.15 5.79 -7.66
CA LEU A 216 -13.18 4.94 -6.97
C LEU A 216 -13.67 4.53 -5.59
N HIS A 217 -14.07 5.51 -4.77
CA HIS A 217 -14.58 5.28 -3.43
C HIS A 217 -15.81 4.37 -3.44
N ARG A 218 -16.73 4.53 -4.41
CA ARG A 218 -17.89 3.65 -4.55
C ARG A 218 -17.47 2.21 -4.83
N ALA A 219 -16.57 1.99 -5.80
CA ALA A 219 -16.10 0.65 -6.12
C ALA A 219 -15.37 0.00 -4.92
N MET A 220 -14.55 0.76 -4.20
CA MET A 220 -13.89 0.29 -2.98
C MET A 220 -14.92 -0.03 -1.89
N ALA A 221 -15.91 0.84 -1.67
CA ALA A 221 -16.94 0.63 -0.65
C ALA A 221 -17.81 -0.60 -0.96
N ASP A 222 -18.14 -0.84 -2.23
CA ASP A 222 -18.89 -2.01 -2.67
C ASP A 222 -18.10 -3.30 -2.37
N ASP A 223 -16.80 -3.35 -2.68
CA ASP A 223 -15.92 -4.49 -2.38
C ASP A 223 -15.76 -4.72 -0.87
N LEU A 224 -15.55 -3.66 -0.10
CA LEU A 224 -15.43 -3.74 1.36
C LEU A 224 -16.74 -4.20 2.00
N THR A 225 -17.89 -3.73 1.50
CA THR A 225 -19.20 -4.13 2.00
C THR A 225 -19.48 -5.60 1.69
N ALA A 226 -19.19 -6.05 0.48
CA ALA A 226 -19.31 -7.45 0.10
C ALA A 226 -18.39 -8.33 0.94
N SER A 227 -17.11 -7.94 1.09
CA SER A 227 -16.15 -8.68 1.92
C SER A 227 -16.58 -8.74 3.39
N PHE A 228 -17.13 -7.64 3.93
CA PHE A 228 -17.64 -7.62 5.30
C PHE A 228 -18.85 -8.54 5.48
N ARG A 229 -19.78 -8.56 4.52
CA ARG A 229 -21.03 -9.33 4.63
C ARG A 229 -20.82 -10.81 4.34
N ASP A 230 -20.16 -11.11 3.24
CA ASP A 230 -20.08 -12.45 2.64
C ASP A 230 -18.76 -13.17 2.99
N GLY A 231 -17.74 -12.42 3.43
CA GLY A 231 -16.39 -12.92 3.67
C GLY A 231 -15.62 -13.18 2.37
N VAL A 232 -14.35 -13.54 2.52
CA VAL A 232 -13.45 -13.97 1.46
C VAL A 232 -13.08 -15.43 1.69
N THR A 233 -13.46 -16.30 0.75
CA THR A 233 -13.12 -17.72 0.79
C THR A 233 -11.89 -18.01 -0.07
N VAL A 234 -10.94 -18.76 0.49
CA VAL A 234 -9.77 -19.27 -0.20
C VAL A 234 -9.57 -20.75 0.09
N GLU A 235 -9.07 -21.50 -0.90
CA GLU A 235 -8.52 -22.82 -0.66
C GLU A 235 -7.08 -22.66 -0.18
N ALA A 236 -6.84 -22.94 1.11
CA ALA A 236 -5.50 -23.08 1.67
C ALA A 236 -5.14 -24.56 1.71
N GLY A 237 -3.84 -24.90 1.74
CA GLY A 237 -3.35 -26.29 1.65
C GLY A 237 -3.93 -27.28 2.67
N ASN A 238 -4.57 -26.79 3.74
CA ASN A 238 -5.20 -27.60 4.79
C ASN A 238 -6.75 -27.51 4.81
N GLY A 239 -7.38 -26.86 3.82
CA GLY A 239 -8.84 -26.71 3.71
C GLY A 239 -9.28 -25.31 3.28
N ALA A 240 -10.60 -25.13 3.09
CA ALA A 240 -11.17 -23.83 2.78
C ALA A 240 -11.16 -22.92 4.02
N VAL A 241 -10.56 -21.74 3.89
CA VAL A 241 -10.58 -20.66 4.89
C VAL A 241 -11.55 -19.60 4.42
N GLN A 242 -12.52 -19.25 5.27
CA GLN A 242 -13.43 -18.13 5.06
C GLN A 242 -13.19 -17.11 6.17
N LEU A 243 -12.82 -15.89 5.78
CA LEU A 243 -12.56 -14.75 6.68
C LEU A 243 -13.41 -13.55 6.27
#